data_AF-A0AAW8AXF7-F1
#
_entry.id   AF-A0AAW8AXF7-F1
#
_cell.length_a   1.000
_cell.length_b   1.000
_cell.length_c   1.000
_cell.angle_alpha   90.00
_cell.angle_beta   90.00
_cell.angle_gamma   90.00
#
_symmetry.space_group_name_H-M   'P 1'
#
loop_
_entity.id
_entity.type
_entity.pdbx_description
1 polymer ?
#
loop_
_entity_poly.entity_id
_entity_poly.type
_entity_poly.pdbx_seq_one_letter_code
_entity_poly.pdbx_strand_id
1 'polypeptide(L)'
;MSEMSYEVVFRGDVVPGQSIVDVKQRLGELFSADPARIDGMFSGRPVVIKRGLDQSTAERYQAGMQRAGAVVSIRPVATSSEDASPEPVDTMPVASSDLTANPEPPAGASSLPAGDMDLAPVGADVLTPEQRRDFTQANIDTSYMTIAEAGSEVLKEEERNIVPDRDVDTSHLSLDDSQ
;
A
#
# COMPACT_ATOMS: atom_id res chain seq x y z
N MET A 1 -29.89 -0.07 22.13
CA MET A 1 -29.81 0.21 20.68
C MET A 1 -28.36 0.46 20.39
N SER A 2 -27.70 -0.45 19.68
CA SER A 2 -26.23 -0.48 19.57
C SER A 2 -25.68 0.78 18.92
N GLU A 3 -24.85 1.52 19.65
CA GLU A 3 -24.08 2.66 19.16
C GLU A 3 -22.91 2.17 18.29
N MET A 4 -23.22 1.68 17.09
CA MET A 4 -22.21 1.36 16.09
C MET A 4 -21.66 2.68 15.55
N SER A 5 -20.44 3.02 15.98
CA SER A 5 -19.72 4.19 15.52
C SER A 5 -19.00 3.86 14.22
N TYR A 6 -19.20 4.64 13.17
CA TYR A 6 -18.54 4.46 11.88
C TYR A 6 -17.43 5.50 11.72
N GLU A 7 -16.32 5.10 11.11
CA GLU A 7 -15.27 6.01 10.65
C GLU A 7 -15.26 6.08 9.13
N VAL A 8 -14.98 7.28 8.61
CA VAL A 8 -14.92 7.57 7.17
C VAL A 8 -13.45 7.70 6.79
N VAL A 9 -12.94 6.75 6.03
CA VAL A 9 -11.54 6.66 5.60
C VAL A 9 -11.42 7.00 4.12
N PHE A 10 -10.53 7.92 3.78
CA PHE A 10 -10.22 8.31 2.42
C PHE A 10 -8.79 7.89 2.05
N ARG A 11 -8.61 7.31 0.86
CA ARG A 11 -7.33 6.69 0.44
C ARG A 11 -6.67 7.37 -0.76
N GLY A 12 -7.21 8.50 -1.21
CA GLY A 12 -6.69 9.23 -2.38
C GLY A 12 -7.29 8.79 -3.71
N ASP A 13 -8.25 7.86 -3.70
CA ASP A 13 -8.91 7.37 -4.90
C ASP A 13 -9.90 8.41 -5.46
N VAL A 14 -9.70 8.82 -6.72
CA VAL A 14 -10.63 9.67 -7.47
C VAL A 14 -11.51 8.86 -8.41
N VAL A 15 -12.74 9.34 -8.63
CA VAL A 15 -13.66 8.77 -9.63
C VAL A 15 -13.10 9.01 -11.04
N PRO A 16 -13.10 7.99 -11.94
CA PRO A 16 -12.62 8.13 -13.30
C PRO A 16 -13.41 9.20 -14.06
N GLY A 17 -12.68 10.15 -14.67
CA GLY A 17 -13.26 11.27 -15.44
C GLY A 17 -13.33 12.61 -14.70
N GLN A 18 -12.94 12.69 -13.42
CA GLN A 18 -12.76 13.94 -12.68
C GLN A 18 -11.27 14.31 -12.57
N SER A 19 -10.95 15.60 -12.75
CA SER A 19 -9.58 16.10 -12.58
C SER A 19 -9.19 16.12 -11.11
N ILE A 20 -8.00 15.62 -10.78
CA ILE A 20 -7.46 15.60 -9.42
C ILE A 20 -7.45 17.03 -8.82
N VAL A 21 -7.24 18.05 -9.64
CA VAL A 21 -7.23 19.46 -9.21
C VAL A 21 -8.61 19.91 -8.74
N ASP A 22 -9.66 19.59 -9.50
CA ASP A 22 -11.05 19.94 -9.16
C ASP A 22 -11.55 19.16 -7.94
N VAL A 23 -11.20 17.87 -7.83
CA VAL A 23 -11.57 17.05 -6.67
C VAL A 23 -10.88 17.54 -5.41
N LYS A 24 -9.60 17.94 -5.48
CA LYS A 24 -8.86 18.54 -4.36
C LYS A 24 -9.53 19.82 -3.87
N GLN A 25 -9.96 20.69 -4.78
CA GLN A 25 -10.64 21.93 -4.42
C GLN A 25 -11.99 21.69 -3.76
N ARG A 26 -12.84 20.84 -4.37
CA ARG A 26 -14.17 20.52 -3.82
C ARG A 26 -14.09 19.79 -2.48
N LEU A 27 -13.11 18.90 -2.32
CA LEU A 27 -12.88 18.22 -1.04
C LEU A 27 -12.38 19.20 0.04
N GLY A 28 -11.56 20.18 -0.35
CA GLY A 28 -11.10 21.28 0.50
C GLY A 28 -12.23 22.14 1.02
N GLU A 29 -13.14 22.54 0.13
CA GLU A 29 -14.34 23.31 0.48
C GLU A 29 -15.31 22.50 1.35
N LEU A 30 -15.51 21.21 1.05
CA LEU A 30 -16.48 20.38 1.77
C LEU A 30 -16.03 20.04 3.20
N PHE A 31 -14.72 19.91 3.42
CA PHE A 31 -14.16 19.55 4.73
C PHE A 31 -13.46 20.69 5.46
N SER A 32 -13.39 21.88 4.86
CA SER A 32 -12.57 23.00 5.35
C SER A 32 -11.17 22.53 5.78
N ALA A 33 -10.62 21.57 5.04
CA ALA A 33 -9.35 20.94 5.35
C ALA A 33 -8.22 21.66 4.60
N ASP A 34 -7.07 21.75 5.25
CA ASP A 34 -5.89 22.41 4.69
C ASP A 34 -5.48 21.76 3.35
N PRO A 35 -5.18 22.56 2.29
CA PRO A 35 -4.78 22.03 1.00
C PRO A 35 -3.56 21.10 1.08
N ALA A 36 -2.63 21.32 2.02
CA ALA A 36 -1.50 20.42 2.24
C ALA A 36 -1.93 19.06 2.83
N ARG A 37 -2.96 19.05 3.68
CA ARG A 37 -3.53 17.81 4.24
C ARG A 37 -4.31 17.03 3.18
N ILE A 38 -4.97 17.72 2.25
CA ILE A 38 -5.63 17.09 1.10
C ILE A 38 -4.60 16.53 0.11
N ASP A 39 -3.53 17.25 -0.18
CA ASP A 39 -2.46 16.72 -1.03
C ASP A 39 -1.81 15.46 -0.43
N GLY A 40 -1.60 15.47 0.90
CA GLY A 40 -1.18 14.32 1.69
C GLY A 40 -2.15 13.14 1.66
N MET A 41 -3.46 13.41 1.58
CA MET A 41 -4.51 12.40 1.43
C MET A 41 -4.51 11.77 0.03
N PHE A 42 -4.18 12.54 -1.00
CA PHE A 42 -4.01 12.07 -2.38
C PHE A 42 -2.67 11.37 -2.62
N SER A 43 -1.80 11.30 -1.61
CA SER A 43 -0.51 10.59 -1.68
C SER A 43 -0.65 9.06 -1.57
N GLY A 44 -1.88 8.53 -1.55
CA GLY A 44 -2.17 7.08 -1.41
C GLY A 44 -2.18 6.56 0.03
N ARG A 45 -1.99 7.43 1.03
CA ARG A 45 -2.03 7.05 2.45
C ARG A 45 -3.48 7.16 2.98
N PRO A 46 -4.02 6.13 3.64
CA PRO A 46 -5.36 6.20 4.22
C PRO A 46 -5.39 7.24 5.35
N VAL A 47 -6.27 8.23 5.23
CA VAL A 47 -6.50 9.24 6.26
C VAL A 47 -7.93 9.17 6.75
N VAL A 48 -8.09 9.15 8.08
CA VAL A 48 -9.39 9.18 8.73
C VAL A 48 -9.87 10.62 8.79
N ILE A 49 -10.97 10.90 8.09
CA ILE A 49 -11.50 12.25 7.98
C ILE A 49 -12.33 12.60 9.23
N LYS A 50 -13.13 11.64 9.70
CA LYS A 50 -13.94 11.80 10.91
C LYS A 50 -14.28 10.45 11.52
N ARG A 51 -14.26 10.38 12.85
CA ARG A 51 -14.58 9.21 13.68
C ARG A 51 -15.88 9.45 14.45
N GLY A 52 -16.59 8.37 14.78
CA GLY A 52 -17.78 8.42 15.64
C GLY A 52 -19.05 8.92 14.93
N LEU A 53 -19.24 8.57 13.66
CA LEU A 53 -20.46 8.91 12.92
C LEU A 53 -21.46 7.76 12.95
N ASP A 54 -22.75 8.06 13.09
CA ASP A 54 -23.82 7.08 12.92
C ASP A 54 -23.88 6.59 11.46
N GLN A 55 -24.38 5.37 11.21
CA GLN A 55 -24.48 4.77 9.87
C GLN A 55 -25.12 5.73 8.86
N SER A 56 -26.26 6.32 9.24
CA SER A 56 -27.04 7.23 8.40
C SER A 56 -26.25 8.49 8.03
N THR A 57 -25.39 8.94 8.95
CA THR A 57 -24.56 10.12 8.77
C THR A 57 -23.35 9.77 7.91
N ALA A 58 -22.69 8.64 8.17
CA ALA A 58 -21.55 8.17 7.39
C ALA A 58 -21.91 7.98 5.91
N GLU A 59 -23.09 7.42 5.61
CA GLU A 59 -23.60 7.27 4.24
C GLU A 59 -23.84 8.62 3.55
N ARG A 60 -24.38 9.61 4.27
CA ARG A 60 -24.53 10.98 3.74
C ARG A 60 -23.19 11.62 3.42
N TYR A 61 -22.18 11.41 4.27
CA TYR A 61 -20.82 11.89 4.03
C TYR A 61 -20.17 11.18 2.84
N GLN A 62 -20.33 9.86 2.72
CA GLN A 62 -19.86 9.09 1.58
C GLN A 62 -20.51 9.60 0.28
N ALA A 63 -21.83 9.79 0.25
CA ALA A 63 -22.54 10.28 -0.92
C ALA A 63 -22.12 11.72 -1.30
N GLY A 64 -21.81 12.57 -0.31
CA GLY A 64 -21.27 13.92 -0.54
C GLY A 64 -19.88 13.89 -1.17
N MET A 65 -18.98 13.08 -0.63
CA MET A 65 -17.63 12.92 -1.16
C MET A 65 -17.61 12.23 -2.54
N GLN A 66 -18.48 11.25 -2.76
CA GLN A 66 -18.59 10.54 -4.03
C GLN A 66 -19.11 11.48 -5.13
N ARG A 67 -20.04 12.40 -4.80
CA ARG A 67 -20.43 13.50 -5.71
C ARG A 67 -19.29 14.48 -5.98
N ALA A 68 -18.42 14.72 -5.01
CA ALA A 68 -17.23 15.55 -5.18
C ALA A 68 -16.14 14.86 -6.03
N GLY A 69 -16.28 13.57 -6.34
CA GLY A 69 -15.34 12.80 -7.16
C GLY A 69 -14.32 12.00 -6.35
N ALA A 70 -14.53 11.82 -5.04
CA ALA A 70 -13.66 11.07 -4.14
C ALA A 70 -14.28 9.73 -3.75
N VAL A 71 -13.51 8.65 -3.83
CA VAL A 71 -13.94 7.30 -3.39
C VAL A 71 -13.57 7.12 -1.92
N VAL A 72 -14.56 6.73 -1.12
CA VAL A 72 -14.45 6.71 0.35
C VAL A 72 -14.90 5.36 0.88
N SER A 73 -14.18 4.85 1.87
CA SER A 73 -14.53 3.61 2.56
C SER A 73 -15.05 3.93 3.96
N ILE A 74 -16.25 3.44 4.26
CA ILE A 74 -16.81 3.46 5.62
C ILE A 74 -16.31 2.21 6.34
N ARG A 75 -15.69 2.37 7.51
CA ARG A 75 -15.36 1.27 8.42
C ARG A 75 -16.23 1.35 9.67
N PRO A 76 -16.90 0.25 10.07
CA PRO A 76 -17.55 0.18 11.37
C PRO A 76 -16.48 0.05 12.46
N VAL A 77 -16.42 1.01 13.37
CA VAL A 77 -15.69 0.93 14.63
C VAL A 77 -16.69 0.49 15.69
N ALA A 78 -16.95 -0.82 15.74
CA ALA A 78 -17.41 -1.39 16.99
C ALA A 78 -16.30 -1.12 18.01
N THR A 79 -16.64 -0.64 19.20
CA THR A 79 -15.71 -0.57 20.33
C THR A 79 -15.29 -2.00 20.70
N SER A 80 -14.38 -2.55 19.92
CA SER A 80 -13.49 -3.64 20.29
C SER A 80 -12.11 -3.10 19.98
N SER A 81 -11.52 -2.50 21.00
CA SER A 81 -10.07 -2.39 21.08
C SER A 81 -9.50 -3.81 20.99
N GLU A 82 -8.91 -4.13 19.85
CA GLU A 82 -7.84 -5.12 19.69
C GLU A 82 -6.84 -4.42 18.75
N ASP A 83 -6.16 -3.36 19.21
CA ASP A 83 -4.91 -3.46 19.96
C ASP A 83 -4.47 -4.90 20.24
N ALA A 84 -3.63 -5.38 19.32
CA ALA A 84 -2.91 -6.63 19.46
C ALA A 84 -1.93 -6.52 20.64
N SER A 85 -2.35 -6.99 21.81
CA SER A 85 -1.43 -7.39 22.86
C SER A 85 -2.08 -8.46 23.73
N PRO A 86 -1.85 -9.75 23.47
CA PRO A 86 -1.99 -10.74 24.52
C PRO A 86 -0.76 -10.61 25.42
N GLU A 87 -0.91 -9.88 26.53
CA GLU A 87 -0.14 -10.21 27.73
C GLU A 87 -0.49 -11.66 28.12
N PRO A 88 0.47 -12.61 28.07
CA PRO A 88 0.26 -13.89 28.69
C PRO A 88 0.53 -13.73 30.18
N VAL A 89 -0.57 -13.55 30.90
CA VAL A 89 -0.88 -14.18 32.19
C VAL A 89 0.29 -14.93 32.85
N ASP A 90 0.73 -14.33 33.94
CA ASP A 90 1.35 -14.96 35.10
C ASP A 90 0.72 -16.34 35.36
N THR A 91 1.46 -17.41 35.05
CA THR A 91 1.20 -18.77 35.56
C THR A 91 2.51 -19.53 35.64
N MET A 92 3.26 -19.30 36.70
CA MET A 92 3.99 -20.39 37.37
C MET A 92 3.16 -20.83 38.58
N PRO A 93 3.36 -22.01 39.20
CA PRO A 93 4.04 -23.23 38.75
C PRO A 93 3.15 -24.49 38.97
N VAL A 94 3.58 -25.65 38.48
CA VAL A 94 3.34 -27.06 38.93
C VAL A 94 3.23 -27.95 37.68
N ALA A 95 3.91 -29.08 37.50
CA ALA A 95 4.49 -30.00 38.46
C ALA A 95 5.74 -30.67 37.89
N SER A 96 6.65 -31.05 38.79
CA SER A 96 7.85 -31.84 38.54
C SER A 96 7.55 -33.29 38.13
N SER A 97 8.61 -33.92 37.57
CA SER A 97 8.86 -35.36 37.32
C SER A 97 8.59 -35.74 35.86
N ASP A 98 9.55 -36.22 35.07
CA ASP A 98 10.54 -37.25 35.39
C ASP A 98 11.79 -37.14 34.49
N LEU A 99 12.96 -37.48 35.04
CA LEU A 99 14.23 -37.57 34.31
C LEU A 99 14.24 -38.79 33.38
N THR A 100 14.60 -38.63 32.11
CA THR A 100 15.35 -39.66 31.36
C THR A 100 16.23 -38.99 30.31
N ALA A 101 17.50 -39.43 30.28
CA ALA A 101 18.65 -38.78 29.67
C ALA A 101 18.96 -39.20 28.21
N ASN A 102 19.82 -38.38 27.59
CA ASN A 102 20.91 -38.67 26.63
C ASN A 102 20.77 -38.14 25.16
N PRO A 103 21.88 -37.88 24.40
CA PRO A 103 22.26 -36.53 23.94
C PRO A 103 22.66 -36.42 22.44
N GLU A 104 22.31 -35.35 21.72
CA GLU A 104 22.92 -35.03 20.41
C GLU A 104 22.62 -33.58 19.96
N PRO A 105 23.41 -32.98 19.05
CA PRO A 105 24.67 -32.23 19.18
C PRO A 105 24.44 -30.69 19.37
N PRO A 106 25.48 -29.83 19.51
CA PRO A 106 25.34 -28.54 20.18
C PRO A 106 24.71 -27.48 19.28
N ALA A 107 23.44 -27.15 19.51
CA ALA A 107 22.81 -25.93 19.04
C ALA A 107 23.30 -24.74 19.89
N GLY A 108 24.59 -24.42 19.75
CA GLY A 108 25.20 -23.20 20.27
C GLY A 108 25.00 -22.06 19.28
N ALA A 109 23.79 -21.53 19.20
CA ALA A 109 23.57 -20.17 18.75
C ALA A 109 22.59 -19.55 19.73
N SER A 110 23.11 -18.72 20.63
CA SER A 110 22.29 -17.82 21.43
C SER A 110 21.42 -17.00 20.50
N SER A 111 20.15 -17.36 20.39
CA SER A 111 19.16 -16.46 19.82
C SER A 111 18.88 -15.41 20.88
N LEU A 112 19.40 -14.21 20.63
CA LEU A 112 18.94 -12.97 21.28
C LEU A 112 17.41 -12.90 21.20
N PRO A 113 16.71 -12.11 22.03
CA PRO A 113 15.29 -11.82 21.81
C PRO A 113 15.15 -10.91 20.58
N ALA A 114 15.44 -11.47 19.40
CA ALA A 114 14.97 -10.97 18.13
C ALA A 114 13.51 -11.44 18.03
N GLY A 115 12.59 -10.48 17.89
CA GLY A 115 11.15 -10.75 17.89
C GLY A 115 10.75 -11.90 16.97
N ASP A 116 9.56 -12.48 17.22
CA ASP A 116 8.91 -13.72 16.73
C ASP A 116 9.25 -14.28 15.33
N MET A 117 10.52 -14.31 14.93
CA MET A 117 11.03 -14.76 13.64
C MET A 117 12.02 -15.88 13.90
N ASP A 118 11.57 -17.11 13.71
CA ASP A 118 12.41 -18.30 13.76
C ASP A 118 12.90 -18.69 12.36
N LEU A 119 14.03 -19.38 12.28
CA LEU A 119 14.65 -19.77 11.02
C LEU A 119 14.14 -21.16 10.57
N ALA A 120 13.34 -21.19 9.51
CA ALA A 120 12.90 -22.45 8.93
C ALA A 120 14.08 -23.22 8.29
N PRO A 121 14.07 -24.57 8.31
CA PRO A 121 15.12 -25.37 7.69
C PRO A 121 15.18 -25.16 6.17
N VAL A 122 16.32 -25.48 5.56
CA VAL A 122 16.54 -25.26 4.13
C VAL A 122 15.48 -26.00 3.29
N GLY A 123 14.86 -25.29 2.35
CA GLY A 123 13.80 -25.84 1.50
C GLY A 123 12.43 -25.97 2.16
N ALA A 124 12.25 -25.53 3.42
CA ALA A 124 10.92 -25.41 4.02
C ALA A 124 10.14 -24.23 3.42
N ASP A 125 8.84 -24.45 3.20
CA ASP A 125 7.93 -23.40 2.76
C ASP A 125 7.71 -22.39 3.89
N VAL A 126 8.01 -21.12 3.63
CA VAL A 126 7.84 -20.01 4.58
C VAL A 126 6.35 -19.74 4.85
N LEU A 127 5.48 -20.05 3.88
CA LEU A 127 4.03 -19.89 4.01
C LEU A 127 3.37 -21.26 4.26
N THR A 128 2.67 -21.37 5.38
CA THR A 128 1.74 -22.48 5.63
C THR A 128 0.60 -22.48 4.60
N PRO A 129 -0.03 -23.63 4.31
CA PRO A 129 -1.11 -23.71 3.32
C PRO A 129 -2.28 -22.77 3.61
N GLU A 130 -2.56 -22.48 4.88
CA GLU A 130 -3.62 -21.55 5.32
C GLU A 130 -3.24 -20.07 5.11
N GLN A 131 -1.94 -19.75 5.12
CA GLN A 131 -1.41 -18.41 4.88
C GLN A 131 -1.22 -18.10 3.39
N ARG A 132 -1.29 -19.11 2.52
CA ARG A 132 -1.23 -18.89 1.08
C ARG A 132 -2.51 -18.18 0.65
N ARG A 133 -2.36 -16.97 0.11
CA ARG A 133 -3.48 -16.28 -0.53
C ARG A 133 -3.89 -17.06 -1.77
N ASP A 134 -5.18 -17.35 -1.88
CA ASP A 134 -5.77 -17.82 -3.13
C ASP A 134 -5.58 -16.75 -4.21
N PHE A 135 -4.69 -17.02 -5.15
CA PHE A 135 -4.49 -16.13 -6.29
C PHE A 135 -5.62 -16.34 -7.28
N THR A 136 -6.56 -15.40 -7.32
CA THR A 136 -7.51 -15.29 -8.42
C THR A 136 -6.85 -14.50 -9.55
N GLN A 137 -6.50 -15.20 -10.63
CA GLN A 137 -5.93 -14.54 -11.80
C GLN A 137 -6.94 -13.52 -12.36
N ALA A 138 -6.55 -12.26 -12.41
CA ALA A 138 -7.33 -11.25 -13.10
C ALA A 138 -7.33 -11.58 -14.60
N ASN A 139 -8.53 -11.71 -15.18
CA ASN A 139 -8.67 -11.87 -16.63
C ASN A 139 -8.51 -10.49 -17.29
N ILE A 140 -7.28 -10.17 -17.67
CA ILE A 140 -6.91 -8.91 -18.33
C ILE A 140 -6.86 -9.19 -19.82
N ASP A 141 -7.59 -8.42 -20.62
CA ASP A 141 -7.51 -8.50 -22.08
C ASP A 141 -6.18 -7.91 -22.57
N THR A 142 -5.24 -8.79 -22.92
CA THR A 142 -3.94 -8.43 -23.48
C THR A 142 -3.91 -8.47 -25.00
N SER A 143 -5.06 -8.64 -25.67
CA SER A 143 -5.13 -8.80 -27.13
C SER A 143 -4.62 -7.58 -27.90
N TYR A 144 -4.57 -6.42 -27.25
CA TYR A 144 -4.05 -5.17 -27.81
C TYR A 144 -2.54 -4.99 -27.66
N MET A 145 -1.85 -5.84 -26.89
CA MET A 145 -0.40 -5.80 -26.74
C MET A 145 0.24 -6.77 -27.74
N THR A 146 1.16 -6.27 -28.56
CA THR A 146 1.96 -7.08 -29.49
C THR A 146 3.42 -7.05 -29.06
N ILE A 147 4.10 -8.18 -29.13
CA ILE A 147 5.52 -8.29 -28.82
C ILE A 147 6.32 -8.43 -30.13
N ALA A 148 7.38 -7.65 -30.28
CA ALA A 148 8.34 -7.84 -31.36
C ALA A 148 9.23 -9.06 -31.05
N GLU A 149 9.83 -9.67 -32.08
CA GLU A 149 10.83 -10.71 -31.87
C GLU A 149 12.00 -10.17 -31.04
N ALA A 150 12.58 -11.02 -30.18
CA ALA A 150 13.70 -10.62 -29.34
C ALA A 150 14.86 -10.08 -30.18
N GLY A 151 15.36 -8.88 -29.84
CA GLY A 151 16.41 -8.20 -30.58
C GLY A 151 15.94 -7.43 -31.81
N SER A 152 14.65 -7.46 -32.13
CA SER A 152 14.05 -6.59 -33.16
C SER A 152 13.77 -5.20 -32.61
N GLU A 153 13.75 -4.24 -33.52
CA GLU A 153 13.46 -2.86 -33.18
C GLU A 153 11.96 -2.63 -33.03
N VAL A 154 11.54 -2.10 -31.88
CA VAL A 154 10.12 -2.00 -31.50
C VAL A 154 9.42 -0.84 -32.23
N LEU A 155 10.15 0.23 -32.56
CA LEU A 155 9.63 1.37 -33.31
C LEU A 155 9.71 1.11 -34.80
N LYS A 156 8.57 1.17 -35.50
CA LYS A 156 8.55 1.21 -36.96
C LYS A 156 9.20 2.49 -37.46
N GLU A 157 9.71 2.47 -38.69
CA GLU A 157 10.38 3.62 -39.32
C GLU A 157 9.45 4.85 -39.42
N GLU A 158 8.16 4.62 -39.67
CA GLU A 158 7.11 5.65 -39.71
C GLU A 158 6.72 6.23 -38.34
N GLU A 159 7.01 5.52 -37.24
CA GLU A 159 6.75 5.96 -35.87
C GLU A 159 7.94 6.70 -35.26
N ARG A 160 9.09 6.73 -35.96
CA ARG A 160 10.27 7.44 -35.52
C ARG A 160 10.03 8.94 -35.59
N ASN A 161 10.23 9.60 -34.45
CA ASN A 161 10.27 11.05 -34.41
C ASN A 161 11.54 11.55 -35.12
N ILE A 162 11.37 12.13 -36.31
CA ILE A 162 12.46 12.75 -37.05
C ILE A 162 12.70 14.13 -36.42
N VAL A 163 13.75 14.24 -35.61
CA VAL A 163 14.19 15.54 -35.09
C VAL A 163 14.83 16.29 -36.26
N PRO A 164 14.34 17.49 -36.63
CA PRO A 164 14.98 18.28 -37.67
C PRO A 164 16.39 18.66 -37.21
N ASP A 165 17.37 18.52 -38.11
CA ASP A 165 18.73 18.98 -37.85
C ASP A 165 18.69 20.47 -37.49
N ARG A 166 19.19 20.80 -36.29
CA ARG A 166 19.35 22.17 -35.85
C ARG A 166 20.75 22.61 -36.23
N ASP A 167 20.84 23.55 -37.15
CA ASP A 167 22.08 24.24 -37.44
C ASP A 167 22.38 25.18 -36.25
N VAL A 168 23.28 24.76 -35.36
CA VAL A 168 23.69 25.54 -34.19
C VAL A 168 25.10 26.04 -34.45
N ASP A 169 25.27 27.36 -34.45
CA ASP A 169 26.58 27.98 -34.60
C ASP A 169 27.42 27.73 -33.34
N THR A 170 28.46 26.90 -33.48
CA THR A 170 29.41 26.54 -32.42
C THR A 170 30.72 27.31 -32.52
N SER A 171 30.82 28.29 -33.43
CA SER A 171 32.06 29.07 -33.68
C SER A 171 32.57 29.83 -32.45
N HIS A 172 31.73 30.01 -31.43
CA HIS A 172 32.08 30.68 -30.17
C HIS A 172 32.57 29.72 -29.06
N LEU A 173 32.51 28.40 -29.25
CA LEU A 173 33.05 27.43 -28.30
C LEU A 173 34.54 27.19 -28.58
N SER A 174 35.39 27.50 -27.60
CA SER A 174 36.80 27.11 -27.58
C SER A 174 37.01 26.16 -26.40
N LEU A 175 37.67 25.03 -26.66
CA LEU A 175 38.22 24.18 -25.60
C LEU A 175 39.51 24.84 -25.11
N ASP A 176 39.54 25.23 -23.83
CA ASP A 176 40.77 25.61 -23.16
C ASP A 176 41.53 24.31 -22.82
N ASP A 177 42.65 24.08 -23.48
CA ASP A 177 43.55 22.96 -23.19
C ASP A 177 44.30 23.29 -21.88
N SER A 178 43.58 23.21 -20.77
CA SER A 178 44.11 23.37 -19.43
C SER A 178 44.80 22.07 -19.00
N GLN A 179 46.14 22.05 -19.17
CA GLN A 179 47.20 21.32 -18.44
C GLN A 179 46.94 19.90 -17.91
#